data_AF-A0A502INN5-F1
#
_entry.id   AF-A0A502INN5-F1
#
_cell.length_a   1.000
_cell.length_b   1.000
_cell.length_c   1.000
_cell.angle_alpha   90.00
_cell.angle_beta   90.00
_cell.angle_gamma   90.00
#
_symmetry.space_group_name_H-M   'P 1'
#
loop_
_entity.id
_entity.type
_entity.pdbx_description
1 polymer ?
#
loop_
_entity_poly.entity_id
_entity_poly.type
_entity_poly.pdbx_seq_one_letter_code
_entity_poly.pdbx_strand_id
1 'polypeptide(L)'
;MTLLLYVLLGIGLIAIMLSGLSFWLSKRKHQEIIGSDAVSSVGHLEPSNLDRTSMETTLKRFVQQVKRENEELADKLYATIEQLGINQQELSASNQLHEQNNHNMQQEIDKLSQQLLELQKSHLILKKSVEQSQTLNQNSANQLPEISQDVLALKDRYQRVFELVQQGLTTPEIAKKLGAGHGEIELILTLAEPIEREA
;
A
#
# COMPACT_ATOMS: atom_id res chain seq x y z
N MET A 1 -16.30 2.99 -20.99
CA MET A 1 -16.93 2.28 -22.14
C MET A 1 -17.36 0.86 -21.78
N THR A 2 -16.53 0.05 -21.13
CA THR A 2 -16.85 -1.34 -20.75
C THR A 2 -18.01 -1.47 -19.76
N LEU A 3 -18.07 -0.63 -18.73
CA LEU A 3 -19.13 -0.68 -17.70
C LEU A 3 -20.54 -0.40 -18.26
N LEU A 4 -20.63 0.52 -19.23
CA LEU A 4 -21.89 0.89 -19.90
C LEU A 4 -22.41 -0.27 -20.79
N LEU A 5 -21.51 -1.04 -21.39
CA LEU A 5 -21.86 -2.25 -22.15
C LEU A 5 -22.41 -3.36 -21.23
N TYR A 6 -21.83 -3.56 -20.04
CA TYR A 6 -22.34 -4.54 -19.08
C TYR A 6 -23.73 -4.17 -18.54
N VAL A 7 -23.97 -2.89 -18.26
CA VAL A 7 -25.29 -2.42 -17.81
C VAL A 7 -26.34 -2.62 -18.91
N LEU A 8 -26.01 -2.30 -20.16
CA LEU A 8 -26.92 -2.50 -21.30
C LEU A 8 -27.24 -3.99 -21.53
N LEU A 9 -26.24 -4.85 -21.41
CA LEU A 9 -26.42 -6.30 -21.55
C LEU A 9 -27.28 -6.89 -20.41
N GLY A 10 -27.11 -6.39 -19.19
CA GLY A 10 -27.92 -6.78 -18.04
C GLY A 10 -29.39 -6.41 -18.20
N ILE A 11 -29.70 -5.19 -18.64
CA ILE A 11 -31.08 -4.73 -18.89
C ILE A 11 -31.74 -5.57 -19.99
N GLY A 12 -31.00 -5.91 -21.05
CA GLY A 12 -31.50 -6.75 -22.13
C GLY A 12 -31.92 -8.15 -21.68
N LEU A 13 -31.11 -8.80 -20.82
CA LEU A 13 -31.43 -10.13 -20.29
C LEU A 13 -32.67 -10.11 -19.39
N ILE A 14 -32.83 -9.06 -18.57
CA ILE A 14 -34.00 -8.89 -17.70
C ILE A 14 -35.28 -8.71 -18.54
N ALA A 15 -35.22 -7.92 -19.62
CA ALA A 15 -36.35 -7.71 -20.51
C ALA A 15 -36.80 -9.01 -21.21
N ILE A 16 -35.85 -9.85 -21.63
CA ILE A 16 -36.13 -11.15 -22.25
C ILE A 16 -36.78 -12.11 -21.25
N MET A 17 -36.28 -12.16 -20.00
CA MET A 17 -36.86 -12.99 -18.95
C MET A 17 -38.29 -12.58 -18.59
N LEU A 18 -38.56 -11.27 -18.46
CA LEU A 18 -39.89 -10.75 -18.18
C LEU A 18 -40.87 -11.03 -19.33
N SER A 19 -40.40 -10.90 -20.58
CA SER A 19 -41.20 -11.20 -21.78
C SER A 19 -41.52 -12.70 -21.90
N GLY A 20 -40.56 -13.57 -21.60
CA GLY A 20 -40.76 -15.02 -21.56
C GLY A 20 -41.76 -15.44 -20.48
N LEU A 21 -41.69 -14.82 -19.30
CA LEU A 21 -42.61 -15.08 -18.19
C LEU A 21 -44.05 -14.64 -18.53
N SER A 22 -44.22 -13.46 -19.14
CA SER A 22 -45.52 -12.99 -19.63
C SER A 22 -46.11 -13.91 -20.71
N PHE A 23 -45.30 -14.41 -21.64
CA PHE A 23 -45.76 -15.32 -22.68
C PHE A 23 -46.20 -16.69 -22.11
N TRP A 24 -45.45 -17.20 -21.13
CA TRP A 24 -45.77 -18.47 -20.47
C TRP A 24 -47.07 -18.41 -19.65
N LEU A 25 -47.32 -17.29 -18.96
CA LEU A 25 -48.57 -17.05 -18.24
C LEU A 25 -49.76 -16.86 -19.19
N SER A 26 -49.56 -16.22 -20.35
CA SER A 26 -50.62 -16.01 -21.34
C SER A 26 -51.08 -17.33 -21.99
N LYS A 27 -50.16 -18.29 -22.18
CA LYS A 27 -50.46 -19.60 -22.78
C LYS A 27 -51.38 -20.47 -21.89
N ARG A 28 -51.43 -20.23 -20.58
CA ARG A 28 -52.36 -20.93 -19.66
C ARG A 28 -53.79 -20.39 -19.71
N LYS A 29 -54.02 -19.20 -20.26
CA LYS A 29 -55.33 -18.54 -20.29
C LYS A 29 -56.17 -18.87 -21.54
N HIS A 30 -55.61 -19.60 -22.51
CA HIS A 30 -56.27 -19.92 -23.79
C HIS A 30 -56.78 -21.36 -23.92
N GLN A 31 -56.75 -22.15 -22.84
CA GLN A 31 -57.18 -23.56 -22.88
C GLN A 31 -58.53 -23.82 -22.19
N GLU A 32 -59.30 -22.79 -21.86
CA GLU A 32 -60.57 -22.92 -21.13
C GLU A 32 -61.78 -22.26 -21.84
N ILE A 33 -61.86 -22.30 -23.17
CA ILE A 33 -63.12 -21.93 -23.87
C ILE A 33 -63.31 -22.81 -25.13
N ILE A 34 -63.49 -24.12 -24.97
CA ILE A 34 -64.34 -24.95 -25.85
C ILE A 34 -64.94 -26.05 -24.98
N GLY A 35 -66.19 -25.88 -24.58
CA GLY A 35 -66.97 -26.86 -23.84
C GLY A 35 -67.37 -28.04 -24.73
N SER A 36 -67.20 -29.25 -24.19
CA SER A 36 -67.87 -30.46 -24.64
C SER A 36 -68.81 -30.87 -23.51
N ASP A 37 -70.09 -30.98 -23.83
CA ASP A 37 -71.12 -31.52 -22.95
C ASP A 37 -70.82 -32.97 -22.57
N ALA A 38 -70.87 -33.28 -21.26
CA ALA A 38 -71.52 -34.47 -20.70
C ALA A 38 -71.14 -34.67 -19.22
N VAL A 39 -72.14 -34.54 -18.35
CA VAL A 39 -72.45 -35.44 -17.21
C VAL A 39 -71.27 -35.88 -16.34
N SER A 40 -71.17 -35.34 -15.12
CA SER A 40 -71.38 -36.14 -13.89
C SER A 40 -71.28 -35.31 -12.59
N SER A 41 -72.35 -35.41 -11.79
CA SER A 41 -72.38 -35.37 -10.33
C SER A 41 -71.71 -34.19 -9.61
N VAL A 42 -72.43 -33.06 -9.56
CA VAL A 42 -72.18 -32.01 -8.55
C VAL A 42 -72.74 -32.50 -7.22
N GLY A 43 -71.89 -33.15 -6.44
CA GLY A 43 -72.07 -33.24 -4.99
C GLY A 43 -71.92 -31.83 -4.42
N HIS A 44 -73.04 -31.27 -3.95
CA HIS A 44 -73.07 -30.01 -3.23
C HIS A 44 -72.36 -30.20 -1.87
N LEU A 45 -71.07 -29.88 -1.84
CA LEU A 45 -70.36 -29.58 -0.60
C LEU A 45 -70.46 -28.07 -0.40
N GLU A 46 -71.39 -27.63 0.44
CA GLU A 46 -71.29 -26.31 1.07
C GLU A 46 -69.91 -26.22 1.74
N PRO A 47 -69.06 -25.24 1.38
CA PRO A 47 -67.84 -24.99 2.12
C PRO A 47 -68.26 -24.50 3.52
N SER A 48 -68.08 -25.36 4.52
CA SER A 48 -68.42 -25.05 5.91
C SER A 48 -67.80 -23.70 6.33
N ASN A 49 -68.58 -22.81 6.94
CA ASN A 49 -68.11 -21.51 7.44
C ASN A 49 -66.86 -21.60 8.34
N LEU A 50 -66.62 -22.77 8.93
CA LEU A 50 -65.44 -23.09 9.73
C LEU A 50 -64.14 -23.04 8.92
N ASP A 51 -64.15 -23.55 7.69
CA ASP A 51 -62.96 -23.64 6.82
C ASP A 51 -62.59 -22.25 6.26
N ARG A 52 -63.60 -21.42 6.01
CA ARG A 52 -63.39 -20.01 5.66
C ARG A 52 -62.76 -19.22 6.82
N THR A 53 -63.23 -19.45 8.04
CA THR A 53 -62.73 -18.75 9.24
C THR A 53 -61.28 -19.16 9.58
N SER A 54 -60.94 -20.44 9.42
CA SER A 54 -59.58 -20.94 9.63
C SER A 54 -58.60 -20.40 8.58
N MET A 55 -59.03 -20.32 7.31
CA MET A 55 -58.25 -19.74 6.21
C MET A 55 -58.04 -18.23 6.40
N GLU A 56 -59.07 -17.49 6.80
CA GLU A 56 -58.95 -16.06 7.14
C GLU A 56 -57.98 -15.82 8.30
N THR A 57 -57.97 -16.71 9.30
CA THR A 57 -57.03 -16.62 10.43
C THR A 57 -55.60 -16.90 9.98
N THR A 58 -55.40 -17.90 9.12
CA THR A 58 -54.08 -18.22 8.53
C THR A 58 -53.57 -17.08 7.65
N LEU A 59 -54.44 -16.49 6.83
CA LEU A 59 -54.10 -15.33 6.00
C LEU A 59 -53.74 -14.12 6.85
N LYS A 60 -54.49 -13.84 7.93
CA LYS A 60 -54.14 -12.76 8.87
C LYS A 60 -52.76 -12.96 9.48
N ARG A 61 -52.43 -14.18 9.91
CA ARG A 61 -51.10 -14.52 10.44
C ARG A 61 -50.01 -14.34 9.39
N PHE A 62 -50.25 -14.79 8.16
CA PHE A 62 -49.33 -14.63 7.06
C PHE A 62 -49.09 -13.14 6.73
N VAL A 63 -50.14 -12.33 6.64
CA VAL A 63 -50.03 -10.88 6.40
C VAL A 63 -49.25 -10.20 7.53
N GLN A 64 -49.51 -10.57 8.78
CA GLN A 64 -48.74 -10.07 9.92
C GLN A 64 -47.28 -10.49 9.88
N GLN A 65 -47.00 -11.72 9.48
CA GLN A 65 -45.66 -12.24 9.31
C GLN A 65 -44.90 -11.50 8.20
N VAL A 66 -45.49 -11.38 7.01
CA VAL A 66 -44.90 -10.63 5.89
C VAL A 66 -44.67 -9.17 6.26
N LYS A 67 -45.60 -8.55 7.00
CA LYS A 67 -45.43 -7.18 7.46
C LYS A 67 -44.22 -7.05 8.39
N ARG A 68 -44.07 -7.97 9.36
CA ARG A 68 -42.93 -8.00 10.28
C ARG A 68 -41.62 -8.25 9.53
N GLU A 69 -41.60 -9.20 8.60
CA GLU A 69 -40.41 -9.51 7.79
C GLU A 69 -40.01 -8.32 6.90
N ASN A 70 -40.98 -7.60 6.34
CA ASN A 70 -40.71 -6.38 5.57
C ASN A 70 -40.15 -5.24 6.44
N GLU A 71 -40.67 -5.06 7.65
CA GLU A 71 -40.14 -4.07 8.61
C GLU A 71 -38.69 -4.43 9.01
N GLU A 72 -38.44 -5.69 9.35
CA GLU A 72 -37.10 -6.18 9.68
C GLU A 72 -36.12 -6.04 8.50
N LEU A 73 -36.57 -6.33 7.28
CA LEU A 73 -35.77 -6.16 6.07
C LEU A 73 -35.44 -4.69 5.82
N ALA A 74 -36.41 -3.79 6.01
CA ALA A 74 -36.19 -2.36 5.89
C ALA A 74 -35.12 -1.89 6.88
N ASP A 75 -35.22 -2.29 8.15
CA ASP A 75 -34.25 -1.95 9.19
C ASP A 75 -32.84 -2.47 8.85
N LYS A 76 -32.74 -3.72 8.39
CA LYS A 76 -31.46 -4.29 7.94
C LYS A 76 -30.87 -3.53 6.76
N LEU A 77 -31.70 -3.12 5.80
CA LEU A 77 -31.25 -2.33 4.65
C LEU A 77 -30.73 -0.96 5.09
N TYR A 78 -31.42 -0.27 6.00
CA TYR A 78 -30.94 1.01 6.53
C TYR A 78 -29.61 0.85 7.25
N ALA A 79 -29.48 -0.14 8.14
CA ALA A 79 -28.23 -0.42 8.84
C ALA A 79 -27.09 -0.76 7.87
N THR A 80 -27.38 -1.53 6.82
CA THR A 80 -26.39 -1.89 5.78
C THR A 80 -25.94 -0.66 4.99
N ILE A 81 -26.87 0.21 4.60
CA ILE A 81 -26.57 1.45 3.87
C ILE A 81 -25.68 2.37 4.73
N GLU A 82 -26.00 2.50 6.01
CA GLU A 82 -25.21 3.29 6.96
C GLU A 82 -23.78 2.72 7.12
N GLN A 83 -23.65 1.42 7.36
CA GLN A 83 -22.35 0.76 7.43
C GLN A 83 -21.55 0.91 6.14
N LEU A 84 -22.18 0.79 4.98
CA LEU A 84 -21.52 0.97 3.69
C LEU A 84 -21.01 2.40 3.52
N GLY A 85 -21.77 3.40 3.98
CA GLY A 85 -21.36 4.80 4.01
C GLY A 85 -20.13 5.03 4.88
N ILE A 86 -20.12 4.49 6.10
CA ILE A 86 -18.99 4.58 7.03
C ILE A 86 -17.75 3.91 6.42
N ASN A 87 -17.89 2.69 5.92
CA ASN A 87 -16.78 1.95 5.32
C ASN A 87 -16.22 2.66 4.08
N GLN A 88 -17.08 3.27 3.26
CA GLN A 88 -16.65 4.05 2.11
C GLN A 88 -15.86 5.30 2.52
N GLN A 89 -16.31 5.98 3.58
CA GLN A 89 -15.61 7.15 4.12
C GLN A 89 -14.25 6.77 4.74
N GLU A 90 -14.19 5.66 5.47
CA GLU A 90 -12.92 5.16 6.02
C GLU A 90 -11.95 4.79 4.91
N LEU A 91 -12.43 4.10 3.87
CA LEU A 91 -11.61 3.71 2.73
C LEU A 91 -11.09 4.92 1.95
N SER A 92 -11.91 5.96 1.76
CA SER A 92 -11.48 7.19 1.09
C SER A 92 -10.44 7.95 1.90
N ALA A 93 -10.61 8.06 3.22
CA ALA A 93 -9.63 8.67 4.12
C ALA A 93 -8.30 7.89 4.12
N SER A 94 -8.37 6.56 4.18
CA SER A 94 -7.20 5.68 4.11
C SER A 94 -6.44 5.83 2.79
N ASN A 95 -7.15 5.84 1.66
CA ASN A 95 -6.53 6.07 0.35
C ASN A 95 -5.87 7.44 0.25
N GLN A 96 -6.50 8.50 0.76
CA GLN A 96 -5.91 9.84 0.76
C GLN A 96 -4.61 9.88 1.58
N LEU A 97 -4.56 9.19 2.72
CA LEU A 97 -3.34 9.07 3.52
C LEU A 97 -2.23 8.32 2.76
N HIS A 98 -2.59 7.21 2.11
CA HIS A 98 -1.64 6.45 1.28
C HIS A 98 -1.10 7.28 0.11
N GLU A 99 -1.93 8.05 -0.57
CA GLU A 99 -1.49 8.96 -1.63
C GLU A 99 -0.54 10.04 -1.10
N GLN A 100 -0.84 10.62 0.07
CA GLN A 100 0.04 11.60 0.69
C GLN A 100 1.41 11.00 1.06
N ASN A 101 1.42 9.80 1.64
CA ASN A 101 2.66 9.11 1.99
C ASN A 101 3.48 8.76 0.75
N ASN A 102 2.83 8.26 -0.31
CA ASN A 102 3.50 8.00 -1.59
C ASN A 102 4.09 9.28 -2.18
N HIS A 103 3.38 10.41 -2.11
CA HIS A 103 3.91 11.68 -2.57
C HIS A 103 5.14 12.12 -1.76
N ASN A 104 5.09 12.01 -0.44
CA ASN A 104 6.22 12.34 0.43
C ASN A 104 7.44 11.45 0.13
N MET A 105 7.22 10.14 -0.01
CA MET A 105 8.28 9.19 -0.37
C MET A 105 8.87 9.50 -1.74
N GLN A 106 8.05 9.86 -2.73
CA GLN A 106 8.54 10.24 -4.05
C GLN A 106 9.43 11.50 -3.99
N GLN A 107 9.02 12.50 -3.21
CA GLN A 107 9.84 13.70 -3.00
C GLN A 107 11.18 13.36 -2.34
N GLU A 108 11.19 12.44 -1.38
CA GLU A 108 12.42 11.99 -0.71
C GLU A 108 13.34 11.24 -1.68
N ILE A 109 12.79 10.34 -2.50
CA ILE A 109 13.53 9.64 -3.56
C ILE A 109 14.14 10.64 -4.54
N ASP A 110 13.39 11.66 -4.96
CA ASP A 110 13.89 12.68 -5.89
C ASP A 110 15.02 13.50 -5.26
N LYS A 111 14.90 13.86 -3.97
CA LYS A 111 15.96 14.55 -3.22
C LYS A 111 17.22 13.70 -3.09
N LEU A 112 17.08 12.42 -2.74
CA LEU A 112 18.21 11.49 -2.66
C LEU A 112 18.89 11.29 -4.01
N SER A 113 18.10 11.18 -5.08
CA SER A 113 18.59 11.08 -6.45
C SER A 113 19.41 12.30 -6.86
N GLN A 114 18.96 13.51 -6.50
CA GLN A 114 19.72 14.74 -6.73
C GLN A 114 21.04 14.75 -5.95
N GLN A 115 21.02 14.36 -4.68
CA GLN A 115 22.23 14.28 -3.86
C GLN A 115 23.25 13.27 -4.42
N LEU A 116 22.80 12.09 -4.88
CA LEU A 116 23.68 11.12 -5.52
C LEU A 116 24.28 11.65 -6.82
N LEU A 117 23.50 12.37 -7.62
CA LEU A 117 23.99 12.97 -8.85
C LEU A 117 25.02 14.09 -8.58
N GLU A 118 24.81 14.89 -7.54
CA GLU A 118 25.78 15.89 -7.09
C GLU A 118 27.08 15.23 -6.59
N LEU A 119 26.96 14.18 -5.77
CA LEU A 119 28.10 13.43 -5.26
C LEU A 119 28.88 12.73 -6.38
N GLN A 120 28.18 12.21 -7.39
CA GLN A 120 28.82 11.63 -8.56
C GLN A 120 29.59 12.69 -9.38
N LYS A 121 29.02 13.90 -9.53
CA LYS A 121 29.69 15.01 -10.20
C LYS A 121 30.94 15.46 -9.44
N SER A 122 30.85 15.62 -8.11
CA SER A 122 32.00 16.02 -7.29
C SER A 122 33.11 14.97 -7.34
N HIS A 123 32.75 13.68 -7.29
CA HIS A 123 33.70 12.58 -7.45
C HIS A 123 34.39 12.58 -8.83
N LEU A 124 33.65 12.87 -9.91
CA LEU A 124 34.24 12.95 -11.25
C LEU A 124 35.21 14.13 -11.37
N ILE A 125 34.87 15.30 -10.81
CA ILE A 125 35.74 16.47 -10.77
C ILE A 125 37.02 16.16 -9.98
N LEU A 126 36.87 15.56 -8.79
CA LEU A 126 37.99 15.18 -7.95
C LEU A 126 38.90 14.18 -8.67
N LYS A 127 38.32 13.11 -9.26
CA LYS A 127 39.08 12.13 -10.05
C LYS A 127 39.86 12.79 -11.18
N LYS A 128 39.22 13.69 -11.94
CA LYS A 128 39.90 14.44 -13.02
C LYS A 128 41.03 15.32 -12.50
N SER A 129 40.85 15.98 -11.35
CA SER A 129 41.91 16.79 -10.73
C SER A 129 43.10 15.96 -10.24
N VAL A 130 42.84 14.74 -9.74
CA VAL A 130 43.89 13.79 -9.34
C VAL A 130 44.65 13.27 -10.56
N GLU A 131 43.95 12.87 -11.63
CA GLU A 131 44.59 12.45 -12.89
C GLU A 131 45.40 13.58 -13.54
N GLN A 132 44.92 14.83 -13.48
CA GLN A 132 45.65 15.99 -13.97
C GLN A 132 46.89 16.30 -13.11
N SER A 133 46.82 16.13 -11.79
CA SER A 133 47.98 16.29 -10.90
C SER A 133 49.03 15.18 -11.10
N GLN A 134 48.59 13.96 -11.44
CA GLN A 134 49.48 12.83 -11.75
C GLN A 134 50.18 13.00 -13.11
N THR A 135 49.50 13.55 -14.11
CA THR A 135 50.11 13.82 -15.44
C THR A 135 51.09 14.99 -15.41
N LEU A 136 50.86 16.03 -14.59
CA LEU A 136 51.88 17.06 -14.33
C LEU A 136 53.11 16.52 -13.58
N ASN A 137 52.95 15.54 -12.68
CA ASN A 137 54.07 14.88 -12.00
C ASN A 137 54.89 13.94 -12.91
N GLN A 138 54.30 13.39 -13.99
CA GLN A 138 55.04 12.52 -14.93
C GLN A 138 56.01 13.29 -15.85
N ASN A 139 55.85 14.59 -16.04
CA ASN A 139 56.85 15.43 -16.71
C ASN A 139 58.05 15.80 -15.81
N SER A 140 58.07 15.34 -14.56
CA SER A 140 59.23 15.37 -13.65
C SER A 140 59.71 13.96 -13.25
N ALA A 141 59.31 12.93 -14.00
CA ALA A 141 59.65 11.54 -13.71
C ALA A 141 61.10 11.19 -14.11
N ASN A 142 62.04 11.56 -13.25
CA ASN A 142 63.26 10.77 -13.03
C ASN A 142 63.46 10.41 -11.54
N GLN A 143 62.39 10.44 -10.74
CA GLN A 143 62.41 9.93 -9.37
C GLN A 143 61.16 9.08 -9.10
N LEU A 144 61.43 7.82 -8.77
CA LEU A 144 60.51 6.76 -8.39
C LEU A 144 59.76 7.15 -7.10
N PRO A 145 58.42 7.06 -7.00
CA PRO A 145 57.75 7.44 -5.77
C PRO A 145 57.69 6.26 -4.80
N GLU A 146 58.44 6.39 -3.72
CA GLU A 146 58.56 5.56 -2.51
C GLU A 146 57.25 5.56 -1.66
N ILE A 147 56.07 5.42 -2.28
CA ILE A 147 54.79 5.60 -1.57
C ILE A 147 54.44 4.38 -0.71
N SER A 148 54.92 3.19 -1.05
CA SER A 148 54.55 1.94 -0.37
C SER A 148 55.12 1.82 1.05
N GLN A 149 56.29 2.42 1.32
CA GLN A 149 56.90 2.40 2.65
C GLN A 149 56.24 3.42 3.60
N ASP A 150 55.76 4.54 3.07
CA ASP A 150 55.21 5.62 3.87
C ASP A 150 53.84 5.26 4.48
N VAL A 151 53.00 4.50 3.75
CA VAL A 151 51.70 4.05 4.28
C VAL A 151 51.84 3.04 5.43
N LEU A 152 52.85 2.16 5.37
CA LEU A 152 53.10 1.20 6.44
C LEU A 152 53.71 1.89 7.67
N ALA A 153 54.67 2.79 7.45
CA ALA A 153 55.26 3.63 8.50
C ALA A 153 54.24 4.56 9.15
N LEU A 154 53.21 4.95 8.42
CA LEU A 154 52.12 5.78 8.93
C LEU A 154 51.21 4.95 9.85
N LYS A 155 50.78 3.76 9.43
CA LYS A 155 49.97 2.85 10.26
C LYS A 155 50.66 2.51 11.60
N ASP A 156 51.97 2.25 11.57
CA ASP A 156 52.75 1.96 12.77
C ASP A 156 52.80 3.18 13.71
N ARG A 157 52.91 4.40 13.16
CA ARG A 157 52.83 5.65 13.93
C ARG A 157 51.46 5.84 14.58
N TYR A 158 50.37 5.60 13.85
CA TYR A 158 49.00 5.64 14.38
C TYR A 158 48.83 4.67 15.55
N GLN A 159 49.23 3.42 15.37
CA GLN A 159 49.14 2.40 16.42
C GLN A 159 49.89 2.82 17.69
N ARG A 160 51.08 3.39 17.55
CA ARG A 160 51.89 3.82 18.69
C ARG A 160 51.26 4.97 19.47
N VAL A 161 50.55 5.88 18.80
CA VAL A 161 49.78 6.96 19.46
C VAL A 161 48.70 6.36 20.36
N PHE A 162 47.89 5.41 19.88
CA PHE A 162 46.82 4.79 20.67
C PHE A 162 47.35 3.95 21.84
N GLU A 163 48.48 3.26 21.67
CA GLU A 163 49.14 2.54 22.77
C GLU A 163 49.56 3.50 23.90
N LEU A 164 50.03 4.70 23.55
CA LEU A 164 50.43 5.70 24.55
C LEU A 164 49.23 6.39 25.20
N VAL A 165 48.14 6.60 24.47
CA VAL A 165 46.87 7.06 25.06
C VAL A 165 46.31 6.04 26.04
N GLN A 166 46.36 4.74 25.71
CA GLN A 166 45.93 3.66 26.63
C GLN A 166 46.81 3.57 27.89
N GLN A 167 48.07 4.01 27.81
CA GLN A 167 48.97 4.15 28.97
C GLN A 167 48.66 5.39 29.82
N GLY A 168 47.66 6.19 29.45
CA GLY A 168 47.23 7.40 30.16
C GLY A 168 48.09 8.64 29.91
N LEU A 169 48.92 8.64 28.86
CA LEU A 169 49.72 9.82 28.51
C LEU A 169 48.87 10.89 27.84
N THR A 170 49.15 12.14 28.15
CA THR A 170 48.50 13.30 27.53
C THR A 170 49.07 13.60 26.15
N THR A 171 48.28 14.20 25.25
CA THR A 171 48.69 14.62 23.89
C THR A 171 50.07 15.29 23.81
N PRO A 172 50.43 16.28 24.67
CA PRO A 172 51.76 16.88 24.63
C PRO A 172 52.90 15.92 25.04
N GLU A 173 52.64 14.97 25.95
CA GLU A 173 53.62 13.96 26.35
C GLU A 173 53.85 12.94 25.23
N ILE A 174 52.78 12.55 24.53
CA ILE A 174 52.84 11.67 23.36
C ILE A 174 53.64 12.33 22.24
N ALA A 175 53.35 13.60 21.94
CA ALA A 175 54.08 14.39 20.95
C ALA A 175 55.58 14.44 21.25
N LYS A 176 55.95 14.70 22.51
CA LYS A 176 57.34 14.68 22.97
C LYS A 176 57.99 13.30 22.86
N LYS A 177 57.26 12.24 23.19
CA LYS A 177 57.77 10.85 23.20
C LYS A 177 57.94 10.26 21.80
N LEU A 178 57.13 10.70 20.84
CA LEU A 178 57.18 10.27 19.44
C LEU A 178 57.96 11.23 18.54
N GLY A 179 58.40 12.38 19.05
CA GLY A 179 59.05 13.41 18.23
C GLY A 179 58.12 13.98 17.16
N ALA A 180 56.80 13.94 17.39
CA ALA A 180 55.76 14.39 16.48
C ALA A 180 55.21 15.75 16.93
N GLY A 181 54.60 16.51 16.01
CA GLY A 181 53.94 17.76 16.33
C GLY A 181 52.69 17.54 17.21
N HIS A 182 52.42 18.46 18.14
CA HIS A 182 51.22 18.40 18.98
C HIS A 182 49.94 18.30 18.15
N GLY A 183 49.83 19.13 17.10
CA GLY A 183 48.68 19.11 16.18
C GLY A 183 48.60 17.83 15.34
N GLU A 184 49.71 17.13 15.09
CA GLU A 184 49.69 15.84 14.39
C GLU A 184 49.05 14.77 15.28
N ILE A 185 49.40 14.75 16.57
CA ILE A 185 48.77 13.83 17.53
C ILE A 185 47.29 14.16 17.72
N GLU A 186 46.92 15.43 17.82
CA GLU A 186 45.53 15.86 17.94
C GLU A 186 44.69 15.46 16.70
N LEU A 187 45.25 15.66 15.50
CA LEU A 187 44.63 15.22 14.25
C LEU A 187 44.43 13.69 14.22
N ILE A 188 45.45 12.93 14.62
CA ILE A 188 45.40 11.47 14.69
C ILE A 188 44.26 10.99 15.60
N LEU A 189 44.11 11.62 16.77
CA LEU A 189 43.06 11.26 17.73
C LEU A 189 41.66 11.65 17.24
N THR A 190 41.54 12.81 16.60
CA THR A 190 40.27 13.31 16.03
C THR A 190 39.78 12.42 14.88
N LEU A 191 40.69 11.94 14.03
CA LEU A 191 40.35 11.06 12.90
C LEU A 191 39.91 9.65 13.32
N ALA A 192 40.24 9.24 14.55
CA ALA A 192 39.95 7.92 15.07
C ALA A 192 38.78 7.89 16.06
N GLU A 193 38.26 9.05 16.46
CA GLU A 193 37.01 9.11 17.21
C GLU A 193 35.90 8.55 16.30
N PRO A 194 35.10 7.57 16.76
CA PRO A 194 34.05 7.01 15.94
C PRO A 194 33.14 8.13 15.46
N ILE A 195 32.82 8.13 14.16
CA ILE A 195 31.69 8.86 13.60
C ILE A 195 30.41 8.21 14.16
N GLU A 196 30.19 8.34 15.46
CA GLU A 196 28.97 7.95 16.19
C GLU A 196 28.36 9.21 16.78
N ARG A 197 27.86 10.08 15.90
CA ARG A 197 26.72 10.95 16.19
C ARG A 197 25.92 11.08 14.91
N GLU A 198 25.00 10.15 14.72
CA GLU A 198 23.67 10.35 14.13
C GLU A 198 23.00 8.97 14.07
N ALA A 199 22.43 8.58 15.21
CA ALA A 199 21.32 7.63 15.33
C ALA A 199 20.14 8.38 15.96
#